data_AF-A0A7C7RIG9-F1
#
_entry.id   AF-A0A7C7RIG9-F1
#
_cell.length_a   1.000
_cell.length_b   1.000
_cell.length_c   1.000
_cell.angle_alpha   90.00
_cell.angle_beta   90.00
_cell.angle_gamma   90.00
#
_symmetry.space_group_name_H-M   'P 1'
#
loop_
_entity.id
_entity.type
_entity.pdbx_description
1 polymer ?
#
loop_
_entity_poly.entity_id
_entity_poly.type
_entity_poly.pdbx_seq_one_letter_code
_entity_poly.pdbx_strand_id
1 'polypeptide(L)'
;MGGSRLILVESKLSPYQEVRREIYFQYYSMANLLFKEDYNNPAKWLEKNYIKNLRQRYGKIKFDDAEICRFKRHKAAIRKGESSSGLLSRRKSYYQNLTWYCTSSNRIYTVTVSSHLSRIFFLKKDIDPHSLEEFAEKIFSTIRCH
;
A
#
# COMPACT_ATOMS: atom_id res chain seq x y z
N MET A 1 -8.54 -12.82 6.38
CA MET A 1 -9.51 -13.29 5.36
C MET A 1 -8.80 -13.40 4.04
N GLY A 2 -9.02 -14.50 3.30
CA GLY A 2 -8.31 -14.84 2.08
C GLY A 2 -8.72 -13.97 0.89
N GLY A 3 -7.85 -13.03 0.53
CA GLY A 3 -7.88 -12.34 -0.75
C GLY A 3 -6.89 -13.00 -1.71
N SER A 4 -7.19 -12.96 -3.00
CA SER A 4 -6.18 -13.33 -4.00
C SER A 4 -5.15 -12.21 -4.10
N ARG A 5 -3.87 -12.59 -4.23
CA ARG A 5 -2.77 -11.64 -4.11
C ARG A 5 -1.68 -11.86 -5.16
N LEU A 6 -1.10 -10.76 -5.60
CA LEU A 6 0.10 -10.70 -6.42
C LEU A 6 1.09 -9.75 -5.76
N ILE A 7 2.35 -10.15 -5.69
CA ILE A 7 3.43 -9.32 -5.17
C ILE A 7 4.50 -9.22 -6.25
N LEU A 8 4.86 -8.00 -6.63
CA LEU A 8 6.03 -7.71 -7.44
C LEU A 8 7.07 -7.05 -6.54
N VAL A 9 8.30 -7.54 -6.58
CA VAL A 9 9.40 -7.05 -5.73
C VAL A 9 10.60 -6.73 -6.60
N GLU A 10 11.14 -5.53 -6.44
CA GLU A 10 12.46 -5.16 -6.94
C GLU A 10 13.36 -4.87 -5.73
N SER A 11 14.56 -5.44 -5.71
CA SER A 11 15.57 -5.13 -4.70
C SER A 11 16.91 -4.78 -5.34
N LYS A 12 17.59 -3.78 -4.76
CA LYS A 12 18.94 -3.38 -5.11
C LYS A 12 19.78 -3.40 -3.84
N LEU A 13 20.79 -4.27 -3.85
CA LEU A 13 21.72 -4.44 -2.75
C LEU A 13 23.04 -3.73 -3.08
N SER A 14 23.57 -3.04 -2.09
CA SER A 14 24.90 -2.46 -2.07
C SER A 14 25.55 -2.78 -0.72
N PRO A 15 26.88 -2.69 -0.57
CA PRO A 15 27.57 -3.14 0.64
C PRO A 15 27.05 -2.57 1.96
N TYR A 16 26.44 -1.38 1.92
CA TYR A 16 25.97 -0.68 3.13
C TYR A 16 24.50 -0.26 3.08
N GLN A 17 23.78 -0.64 2.01
CA GLN A 17 22.42 -0.20 1.77
C GLN A 17 21.64 -1.22 0.93
N GLU A 18 20.42 -1.51 1.37
CA GLU A 18 19.40 -2.23 0.62
C GLU A 18 18.25 -1.27 0.30
N VAL A 19 17.87 -1.19 -0.98
CA VAL A 19 16.64 -0.54 -1.42
C VAL A 19 15.71 -1.62 -1.96
N ARG A 20 14.48 -1.66 -1.45
CA ARG A 20 13.46 -2.62 -1.89
C ARG A 20 12.17 -1.89 -2.20
N ARG A 21 11.62 -2.12 -3.38
CA ARG A 21 10.30 -1.64 -3.79
C ARG A 21 9.35 -2.81 -3.94
N GLU A 22 8.12 -2.63 -3.50
CA GLU A 22 7.06 -3.63 -3.67
C GLU A 22 5.82 -3.00 -4.31
N ILE A 23 5.17 -3.77 -5.17
CA ILE A 23 3.78 -3.56 -5.56
C ILE A 23 3.01 -4.78 -5.04
N TYR A 24 2.13 -4.54 -4.08
CA TYR A 24 1.31 -5.55 -3.48
C TYR A 24 -0.15 -5.34 -3.87
N PHE A 25 -0.60 -6.17 -4.80
CA PHE A 25 -1.96 -6.16 -5.32
C PHE A 25 -2.79 -7.24 -4.62
N GLN A 26 -3.95 -6.88 -4.09
CA GLN A 26 -4.91 -7.84 -3.55
C GLN A 26 -6.32 -7.53 -4.03
N TYR A 27 -7.14 -8.57 -4.11
CA TYR A 27 -8.58 -8.40 -4.29
C TYR A 27 -9.39 -9.37 -3.44
N TYR A 28 -10.61 -8.95 -3.14
CA TYR A 28 -11.59 -9.70 -2.37
C TYR A 28 -12.90 -9.76 -3.14
N SER A 29 -13.30 -10.96 -3.56
CA SER A 29 -14.56 -11.21 -4.27
C SER A 29 -15.75 -11.26 -3.32
N MET A 30 -16.96 -11.22 -3.88
CA MET A 30 -18.22 -11.27 -3.12
C MET A 30 -18.29 -10.16 -2.06
N ALA A 31 -17.79 -8.98 -2.41
CA ALA A 31 -17.58 -7.90 -1.45
C ALA A 31 -18.88 -7.47 -0.75
N ASN A 32 -19.98 -7.39 -1.50
CA ASN A 32 -21.28 -7.06 -0.95
C ASN A 32 -21.82 -8.10 0.06
N LEU A 33 -21.36 -9.36 0.01
CA LEU A 33 -21.77 -10.42 0.94
C LEU A 33 -20.86 -10.49 2.16
N LEU A 34 -19.54 -10.41 1.94
CA LEU A 34 -18.54 -10.55 2.99
C LEU A 34 -18.36 -9.27 3.82
N PHE A 35 -18.64 -8.11 3.23
CA PHE A 35 -18.37 -6.80 3.81
C PHE A 35 -19.61 -5.89 3.76
N LYS A 36 -20.79 -6.45 4.03
CA LYS A 36 -22.11 -5.77 3.92
C LYS A 36 -22.16 -4.36 4.50
N GLU A 37 -21.44 -4.11 5.58
CA GLU A 37 -21.46 -2.85 6.33
C GLU A 37 -20.58 -1.72 5.76
N ASP A 38 -19.58 -2.08 4.95
CA ASP A 38 -18.51 -1.15 4.58
C ASP A 38 -17.98 -1.34 3.14
N TYR A 39 -18.46 -2.32 2.37
CA TYR A 39 -18.01 -2.56 1.00
C TYR A 39 -18.13 -1.34 0.08
N ASN A 40 -19.15 -0.49 0.28
CA ASN A 40 -19.40 0.70 -0.51
C ASN A 40 -18.62 1.94 -0.02
N ASN A 41 -17.89 1.81 1.09
CA ASN A 41 -17.05 2.85 1.67
C ASN A 41 -15.59 2.35 1.77
N PRO A 42 -14.78 2.56 0.72
CA PRO A 42 -13.42 2.05 0.67
C PRO A 42 -12.54 2.49 1.84
N ALA A 43 -12.70 3.70 2.36
CA ALA A 43 -11.91 4.17 3.51
C ALA A 43 -12.29 3.42 4.80
N LYS A 44 -13.60 3.27 5.06
CA LYS A 44 -14.10 2.51 6.21
C LYS A 44 -13.67 1.03 6.11
N TRP A 45 -13.80 0.44 4.93
CA TRP A 45 -13.39 -0.94 4.69
C TRP A 45 -11.88 -1.13 4.88
N LEU A 46 -11.07 -0.20 4.36
CA LEU A 46 -9.61 -0.20 4.50
C LEU A 46 -9.20 -0.25 5.98
N GLU A 47 -9.75 0.66 6.79
CA GLU A 47 -9.47 0.73 8.23
C GLU A 47 -9.86 -0.57 8.93
N LYS A 48 -11.09 -1.04 8.74
CA LYS A 48 -11.63 -2.21 9.47
C LYS A 48 -10.98 -3.52 9.06
N ASN A 49 -10.68 -3.72 7.78
CA ASN A 49 -10.36 -5.05 7.23
C ASN A 49 -8.91 -5.20 6.76
N TYR A 50 -8.20 -4.12 6.44
CA TYR A 50 -6.93 -4.20 5.73
C TYR A 50 -5.73 -3.64 6.49
N ILE A 51 -5.91 -2.54 7.24
CA ILE A 51 -4.80 -1.88 7.96
C ILE A 51 -4.09 -2.81 8.93
N LYS A 52 -4.83 -3.68 9.63
CA LYS A 52 -4.23 -4.70 10.50
C LYS A 52 -3.28 -5.62 9.73
N ASN A 53 -3.65 -6.04 8.51
CA ASN A 53 -2.80 -6.90 7.68
C ASN A 53 -1.55 -6.15 7.21
N LEU A 54 -1.67 -4.87 6.87
CA LEU A 54 -0.51 -4.04 6.53
C LEU A 54 0.44 -3.88 7.72
N ARG A 55 -0.08 -3.58 8.91
CA ARG A 55 0.73 -3.50 10.14
C ARG A 55 1.41 -4.83 10.47
N GLN A 56 0.73 -5.96 10.27
CA GLN A 56 1.35 -7.28 10.45
C GLN A 56 2.48 -7.55 9.46
N ARG A 57 2.31 -7.14 8.18
CA ARG A 57 3.30 -7.36 7.13
C ARG A 57 4.53 -6.47 7.26
N TYR A 58 4.30 -5.22 7.61
CA TYR A 58 5.29 -4.15 7.47
C TYR A 58 5.72 -3.54 8.81
N GLY A 59 5.12 -3.99 9.92
CA GLY A 59 5.45 -3.55 11.27
C GLY A 59 4.68 -2.31 11.71
N LYS A 60 5.30 -1.50 12.57
CA LYS A 60 4.70 -0.31 13.19
C LYS A 60 4.58 0.86 12.20
N ILE A 61 3.72 0.71 11.19
CA ILE A 61 3.39 1.79 10.24
C ILE A 61 2.49 2.81 10.94
N LYS A 62 2.88 4.08 10.84
CA LYS A 62 2.02 5.23 11.09
C LYS A 62 1.34 5.58 9.77
N PHE A 63 0.02 5.44 9.73
CA PHE A 63 -0.77 5.80 8.56
C PHE A 63 -1.41 7.16 8.78
N ASP A 64 -1.44 7.97 7.72
CA ASP A 64 -2.23 9.20 7.68
C ASP A 64 -3.72 8.87 7.53
N ASP A 65 -4.56 9.90 7.54
CA ASP A 65 -5.97 9.71 7.24
C ASP A 65 -6.19 9.25 5.80
N ALA A 66 -7.27 8.49 5.60
CA ALA A 66 -7.64 8.03 4.28
C ALA A 66 -8.30 9.18 3.50
N GLU A 67 -7.71 9.55 2.36
CA GLU A 67 -8.27 10.53 1.44
C GLU A 67 -9.24 9.86 0.48
N ILE A 68 -10.46 10.37 0.40
CA ILE A 68 -11.44 9.90 -0.58
C ILE A 68 -11.16 10.59 -1.91
N CYS A 69 -10.94 9.79 -2.95
CA CYS A 69 -10.72 10.28 -4.29
C CYS A 69 -11.59 9.53 -5.31
N ARG A 70 -11.58 10.02 -6.55
CA ARG A 70 -12.17 9.33 -7.68
C ARG A 70 -11.05 8.61 -8.44
N PHE A 71 -11.11 7.29 -8.47
CA PHE A 71 -10.19 6.47 -9.27
C PHE A 71 -10.96 5.94 -10.49
N LYS A 72 -10.67 6.51 -11.66
CA LYS A 72 -11.43 6.25 -12.90
C LYS A 72 -12.93 6.53 -12.70
N ARG A 73 -13.77 5.48 -12.68
CA ARG A 73 -15.23 5.55 -12.44
C ARG A 73 -15.61 5.13 -11.02
N HIS A 74 -14.65 4.78 -10.17
CA HIS A 74 -14.90 4.28 -8.83
C HIS A 74 -14.64 5.35 -7.76
N LYS A 75 -15.41 5.28 -6.68
CA LYS A 75 -15.02 5.90 -5.41
C LYS A 75 -13.87 5.07 -4.85
N ALA A 76 -12.80 5.73 -4.45
CA ALA A 76 -11.61 5.10 -3.90
C ALA A 76 -11.15 5.82 -2.63
N ALA A 77 -10.28 5.14 -1.89
CA ALA A 77 -9.55 5.70 -0.77
C ALA A 77 -8.05 5.55 -1.04
N ILE A 78 -7.32 6.65 -0.91
CA ILE A 78 -5.86 6.64 -0.87
C ILE A 78 -5.43 6.78 0.58
N ARG A 79 -4.39 6.04 0.97
CA ARG A 79 -3.79 6.21 2.28
C ARG A 79 -2.28 6.12 2.20
N LYS A 80 -1.61 7.08 2.82
CA LYS A 80 -0.17 7.14 2.93
C LYS A 80 0.27 6.68 4.31
N GLY A 81 1.52 6.24 4.42
CA GLY A 81 2.08 5.90 5.71
C GLY A 81 3.58 5.73 5.66
N GLU A 82 4.18 5.75 6.85
CA GLU A 82 5.61 5.58 7.03
C GLU A 82 5.92 4.71 8.26
N SER A 83 7.07 4.05 8.21
CA SER A 83 7.60 3.31 9.35
C SER A 83 9.11 3.49 9.43
N SER A 84 9.63 3.67 10.65
CA SER A 84 11.05 3.66 10.93
C SER A 84 11.36 2.63 12.02
N SER A 85 12.43 1.86 11.85
CA SER A 85 12.82 0.81 12.80
C SER A 85 14.32 0.51 12.77
N GLY A 86 14.83 -0.06 13.86
CA GLY A 86 16.18 -0.63 13.96
C GLY A 86 17.17 0.22 14.77
N LEU A 87 18.02 -0.47 15.54
CA LEU A 87 19.06 0.12 16.40
C LEU A 87 20.40 0.25 15.65
N LEU A 88 20.88 -0.84 15.05
CA LEU A 88 22.15 -0.92 14.31
C LEU A 88 22.02 -0.55 12.82
N SER A 89 20.95 -1.01 12.18
CA SER A 89 20.56 -0.60 10.83
C SER A 89 19.31 0.28 10.92
N ARG A 90 19.36 1.46 10.31
CA ARG A 90 18.19 2.35 10.21
C ARG A 90 17.38 1.89 9.02
N ARG A 91 16.21 1.33 9.29
CA ARG A 91 15.23 0.98 8.27
C ARG A 91 14.15 2.03 8.22
N LYS A 92 13.98 2.67 7.06
CA LYS A 92 12.87 3.58 6.77
C LYS A 92 12.00 2.95 5.70
N SER A 93 10.70 3.17 5.76
CA SER A 93 9.79 2.66 4.74
C SER A 93 8.63 3.60 4.55
N TYR A 94 8.22 3.76 3.30
CA TYR A 94 7.09 4.55 2.87
C TYR A 94 6.09 3.68 2.14
N TYR A 95 4.82 4.02 2.27
CA TYR A 95 3.70 3.26 1.77
C TYR A 95 2.66 4.19 1.18
N GLN A 96 2.12 3.81 0.04
CA GLN A 96 0.91 4.42 -0.50
C GLN A 96 -0.03 3.30 -0.94
N ASN A 97 -1.25 3.37 -0.45
CA ASN A 97 -2.30 2.41 -0.75
C ASN A 97 -3.42 3.08 -1.54
N LEU A 98 -3.92 2.40 -2.56
CA LEU A 98 -5.14 2.73 -3.27
C LEU A 98 -6.13 1.57 -3.10
N THR A 99 -7.33 1.86 -2.59
CA THR A 99 -8.39 0.88 -2.40
C THR A 99 -9.70 1.35 -3.02
N TRP A 100 -10.36 0.50 -3.79
CA TRP A 100 -11.66 0.81 -4.38
C TRP A 100 -12.56 -0.42 -4.43
N TYR A 101 -13.87 -0.17 -4.38
CA TYR A 101 -14.87 -1.19 -4.67
C TYR A 101 -15.32 -1.07 -6.12
N CYS A 102 -15.35 -2.22 -6.79
CA CYS A 102 -15.80 -2.33 -8.15
C CYS A 102 -17.10 -3.14 -8.23
N THR A 103 -18.18 -2.45 -8.61
CA THR A 103 -19.54 -2.99 -8.64
C THR A 103 -19.71 -4.10 -9.66
N SER A 104 -19.26 -3.93 -10.90
CA SER A 104 -19.52 -4.93 -11.95
C SER A 104 -18.78 -6.25 -11.76
N SER A 105 -17.67 -6.25 -11.01
CA SER A 105 -16.99 -7.49 -10.62
C SER A 105 -17.30 -7.94 -9.18
N ASN A 106 -18.11 -7.16 -8.44
CA ASN A 106 -18.37 -7.34 -7.02
C ASN A 106 -17.09 -7.64 -6.19
N ARG A 107 -16.06 -6.82 -6.40
CA ARG A 107 -14.73 -6.99 -5.79
C ARG A 107 -14.23 -5.71 -5.16
N ILE A 108 -13.57 -5.84 -4.01
CA ILE A 108 -12.71 -4.79 -3.47
C ILE A 108 -11.30 -5.06 -3.92
N TYR A 109 -10.67 -4.08 -4.53
CA TYR A 109 -9.29 -4.09 -4.95
C TYR A 109 -8.47 -3.18 -4.05
N THR A 110 -7.26 -3.60 -3.74
CA THR A 110 -6.32 -2.81 -2.97
C THR A 110 -4.91 -3.00 -3.52
N VAL A 111 -4.23 -1.89 -3.76
CA VAL A 111 -2.87 -1.86 -4.28
C VAL A 111 -2.02 -1.04 -3.34
N THR A 112 -1.06 -1.70 -2.70
CA THR A 112 -0.06 -1.05 -1.86
C THR A 112 1.25 -0.98 -2.62
N VAL A 113 1.75 0.22 -2.84
CA VAL A 113 3.11 0.45 -3.32
C VAL A 113 3.96 0.85 -2.12
N SER A 114 5.10 0.20 -1.95
CA SER A 114 6.01 0.49 -0.84
C SER A 114 7.46 0.60 -1.29
N SER A 115 8.21 1.44 -0.59
CA SER A 115 9.65 1.55 -0.74
C SER A 115 10.29 1.43 0.63
N HIS A 116 11.32 0.60 0.72
CA HIS A 116 12.04 0.28 1.94
C HIS A 116 13.52 0.56 1.72
N LEU A 117 14.13 1.20 2.70
CA LEU A 117 15.56 1.47 2.76
C LEU A 117 16.07 0.91 4.07
N SER A 118 17.04 0.01 3.98
CA SER A 118 17.82 -0.44 5.12
C SER A 118 19.26 0.01 4.91
N ARG A 119 19.85 0.67 5.90
CA ARG A 119 21.24 1.14 5.84
C ARG A 119 21.91 1.08 7.20
N ILE A 120 23.23 1.04 7.22
CA ILE A 120 23.99 1.18 8.47
C ILE A 120 23.91 2.64 8.99
N PHE A 121 23.90 2.81 10.31
CA PHE A 121 23.44 4.04 10.98
C PHE A 121 24.17 5.35 10.61
N PHE A 122 25.42 5.29 10.10
CA PHE A 122 26.26 6.46 9.82
C PHE A 122 26.05 7.09 8.44
N LEU A 123 25.36 6.43 7.50
CA LEU A 123 25.07 6.98 6.17
C LEU A 123 23.86 7.93 6.24
N LYS A 124 23.87 9.04 5.46
CA LYS A 124 22.84 10.11 5.53
C LYS A 124 21.74 10.05 4.44
N LYS A 125 21.86 9.22 3.40
CA LYS A 125 20.94 9.22 2.24
C LYS A 125 19.54 8.69 2.55
N ASP A 126 18.52 9.53 2.52
CA ASP A 126 17.13 9.17 2.82
C ASP A 126 16.39 8.60 1.58
N ILE A 127 15.24 7.94 1.80
CA ILE A 127 14.28 7.72 0.71
C ILE A 127 13.56 9.04 0.51
N ASP A 128 13.50 9.50 -0.75
CA ASP A 128 12.64 10.60 -1.12
C ASP A 128 11.17 10.11 -1.19
N PRO A 129 10.27 10.59 -0.31
CA PRO A 129 8.85 10.24 -0.34
C PRO A 129 8.21 10.59 -1.68
N HIS A 130 8.63 11.70 -2.30
CA HIS A 130 8.09 12.16 -3.58
C HIS A 130 8.34 11.13 -4.68
N SER A 131 9.53 10.52 -4.71
CA SER A 131 9.84 9.43 -5.64
C SER A 131 8.94 8.20 -5.50
N LEU A 132 8.41 7.92 -4.29
CA LEU A 132 7.43 6.85 -4.11
C LEU A 132 6.06 7.28 -4.62
N GLU A 133 5.66 8.52 -4.36
CA GLU A 133 4.36 9.05 -4.79
C GLU A 133 4.24 9.05 -6.31
N GLU A 134 5.24 9.58 -7.02
CA GLU A 134 5.29 9.53 -8.49
C GLU A 134 5.24 8.10 -9.03
N PHE A 135 5.97 7.18 -8.38
CA PHE A 135 5.96 5.78 -8.77
C PHE A 135 4.58 5.15 -8.54
N ALA A 136 3.96 5.41 -7.39
CA ALA A 136 2.64 4.92 -7.05
C ALA A 136 1.58 5.45 -8.03
N GLU A 137 1.60 6.75 -8.33
CA GLU A 137 0.71 7.37 -9.32
C GLU A 137 0.89 6.74 -10.70
N LYS A 138 2.13 6.52 -11.13
CA LYS A 138 2.42 5.82 -12.39
C LYS A 138 1.81 4.42 -12.38
N ILE A 139 2.02 3.63 -11.33
CA ILE A 139 1.41 2.30 -11.21
C ILE A 139 -0.12 2.38 -11.22
N PHE A 140 -0.72 3.25 -10.42
CA PHE A 140 -2.17 3.41 -10.36
C PHE A 140 -2.76 3.83 -11.71
N SER A 141 -2.06 4.68 -12.47
CA SER A 141 -2.50 5.12 -13.79
C SER A 141 -2.61 3.97 -14.81
N THR A 142 -1.74 2.96 -14.69
CA THR A 142 -1.69 1.78 -15.57
C THR A 142 -2.79 0.76 -15.27
N ILE A 143 -3.37 0.80 -14.07
CA ILE A 143 -4.44 -0.13 -13.68
C ILE A 143 -5.69 0.18 -14.50
N ARG A 144 -6.19 -0.86 -15.19
CA ARG A 144 -7.45 -0.84 -15.92
C ARG A 144 -8.54 -1.48 -15.09
N CYS A 145 -9.69 -0.82 -15.05
CA CYS A 145 -10.94 -1.32 -14.46
C CYS A 145 -12.08 -0.84 -15.37
N HIS A 146 -13.14 -1.65 -15.51
CA HIS A 146 -14.22 -1.45 -16.48
C HIS A 146 -15.11 -0.23 -16.21
#